data_AF-A0A8T7L3H1-F1
#
_entry.id   AF-A0A8T7L3H1-F1
#
_cell.length_a   1.000
_cell.length_b   1.000
_cell.length_c   1.000
_cell.angle_alpha   90.00
_cell.angle_beta   90.00
_cell.angle_gamma   90.00
#
_symmetry.space_group_name_H-M   'P 1'
#
loop_
_entity.id
_entity.type
_entity.pdbx_description
1 polymer ?
#
loop_
_entity_poly.entity_id
_entity_poly.type
_entity_poly.pdbx_seq_one_letter_code
_entity_poly.pdbx_strand_id
1 'polypeptide(L)'
;MPTDSTERAKRMMIGKYADWVKRFDVNEYIQNRPLIEKLYEEKQLALSSSIDLGQEVKALESQIHELKLVNQRLELELSELNKKSSLLFILSLLATILLGIGVNIATSSPNDWTGWIMIVSACIIEVIAFLSRPQKGK
;
A
#
# COMPACT_ATOMS: atom_id res chain seq x y z
N MET A 1 2.53 -16.40 21.64
CA MET A 1 1.95 -17.76 21.72
C MET A 1 1.61 -18.20 20.29
N PRO A 2 2.13 -19.33 19.79
CA PRO A 2 1.74 -19.83 18.47
C PRO A 2 0.27 -20.28 18.50
N THR A 3 -0.48 -19.90 17.48
CA THR A 3 -1.92 -20.21 17.36
C THR A 3 -2.09 -21.65 16.84
N ASP A 4 -3.12 -22.36 17.30
CA ASP A 4 -3.44 -23.76 16.95
C ASP A 4 -3.49 -24.04 15.41
N SER A 5 -3.75 -22.99 14.62
CA SER A 5 -3.68 -23.02 13.16
C SER A 5 -2.26 -23.31 12.60
N THR A 6 -1.22 -22.78 13.23
CA THR A 6 0.18 -22.97 12.80
C THR A 6 0.69 -24.38 13.11
N GLU A 7 0.29 -24.97 14.23
CA GLU A 7 0.57 -26.37 14.59
C GLU A 7 -0.07 -27.35 13.59
N ARG A 8 -1.35 -27.12 13.23
CA ARG A 8 -2.04 -27.93 12.21
C ARG A 8 -1.40 -27.81 10.83
N ALA A 9 -1.08 -26.59 10.39
CA ALA A 9 -0.41 -26.37 9.11
C ALA A 9 0.96 -27.06 9.07
N LYS A 10 1.72 -27.00 10.17
CA LYS A 10 3.02 -27.66 10.30
C LYS A 10 2.90 -29.19 10.23
N ARG A 11 1.91 -29.79 10.90
CA ARG A 11 1.66 -31.25 10.80
C ARG A 11 1.18 -31.68 9.42
N MET A 12 0.39 -30.86 8.71
CA MET A 12 0.01 -31.14 7.33
C MET A 12 1.20 -31.04 6.36
N MET A 13 2.08 -30.05 6.54
CA MET A 13 3.27 -29.89 5.70
C MET A 13 4.34 -30.94 5.96
N ILE A 14 4.52 -31.39 7.21
CA ILE A 14 5.56 -32.38 7.57
C ILE A 14 5.04 -33.82 7.49
N GLY A 15 3.78 -34.05 7.87
CA GLY A 15 3.22 -35.38 8.15
C GLY A 15 3.03 -36.31 6.96
N LYS A 16 3.11 -35.81 5.71
CA LYS A 16 3.14 -36.66 4.50
C LYS A 16 4.56 -36.92 3.97
N TYR A 17 5.57 -36.20 4.45
CA TYR A 17 6.96 -36.39 4.03
C TYR A 17 7.71 -37.42 4.87
N ALA A 18 7.13 -37.94 5.96
CA ALA A 18 7.83 -38.84 6.87
C ALA A 18 7.72 -40.33 6.51
N ASP A 19 6.67 -40.74 5.78
CA ASP A 19 6.40 -42.18 5.52
C ASP A 19 7.41 -42.84 4.56
N TRP A 20 8.11 -42.05 3.73
CA TRP A 20 9.16 -42.54 2.82
C TRP A 20 10.58 -42.44 3.41
N VAL A 21 10.73 -41.84 4.60
CA VAL A 21 12.02 -41.66 5.25
C VAL A 21 12.38 -42.95 5.99
N LYS A 22 13.38 -43.67 5.47
CA LYS A 22 13.93 -44.87 6.09
C LYS A 22 14.29 -44.57 7.55
N ARG A 23 13.85 -45.40 8.50
CA ARG A 23 14.18 -45.21 9.92
C ARG A 23 15.71 -45.18 10.06
N PHE A 24 16.21 -44.17 10.77
CA PHE A 24 17.64 -44.00 11.00
C PHE A 24 18.15 -45.14 11.88
N ASP A 25 18.94 -46.06 11.31
CA ASP A 25 19.63 -47.13 12.03
C ASP A 25 21.14 -46.86 12.02
N VAL A 26 21.70 -46.56 13.19
CA VAL A 26 23.12 -46.23 13.37
C VAL A 26 24.03 -47.37 12.92
N ASN A 27 23.60 -48.62 13.06
CA ASN A 27 24.42 -49.79 12.75
C ASN A 27 24.76 -49.90 11.25
N GLU A 28 23.91 -49.36 10.38
CA GLU A 28 24.11 -49.34 8.92
C GLU A 28 25.23 -48.37 8.49
N TYR A 29 25.58 -47.40 9.36
CA TYR A 29 26.55 -46.35 9.06
C TYR A 29 27.92 -46.59 9.71
N ILE A 30 27.99 -47.28 10.86
CA ILE A 30 29.23 -47.47 11.64
C ILE A 30 30.38 -48.07 10.80
N GLN A 31 30.06 -48.91 9.81
CA GLN A 31 31.07 -49.56 8.95
C GLN A 31 31.27 -48.88 7.59
N ASN A 32 30.50 -47.84 7.26
CA ASN A 32 30.52 -47.20 5.94
C ASN A 32 31.03 -45.77 6.02
N ARG A 33 32.37 -45.63 6.16
CA ARG A 33 33.06 -44.33 6.27
C ARG A 33 32.75 -43.35 5.13
N PRO A 34 32.73 -43.74 3.84
CA PRO A 34 32.35 -42.84 2.75
C PRO A 34 30.94 -42.25 2.90
N LEU A 35 30.00 -43.03 3.44
CA LEU A 35 28.63 -42.57 3.66
C LEU A 35 28.55 -41.53 4.79
N ILE A 36 29.34 -41.71 5.86
CA ILE A 36 29.43 -40.74 6.96
C ILE A 36 29.99 -39.41 6.47
N GLU A 37 31.06 -39.43 5.66
CA GLU A 37 31.67 -38.22 5.08
C GLU A 37 30.66 -37.48 4.20
N LYS A 38 29.96 -38.20 3.32
CA LYS A 38 28.90 -37.63 2.47
C LYS A 38 27.77 -36.99 3.27
N LEU A 39 27.28 -37.65 4.32
CA LEU A 39 26.24 -37.08 5.20
C LEU A 39 26.72 -35.79 5.89
N TYR A 40 28.00 -35.70 6.22
CA TYR A 40 28.57 -34.50 6.83
C TYR A 40 28.63 -33.34 5.84
N GLU A 41 29.04 -33.61 4.59
CA GLU A 41 29.01 -32.64 3.49
C GLU A 41 27.59 -32.17 3.20
N GLU A 42 26.62 -33.09 3.09
CA GLU A 42 25.20 -32.77 2.88
C GLU A 42 24.65 -31.92 4.03
N LYS A 43 25.02 -32.22 5.28
CA LYS A 43 24.65 -31.42 6.45
C LYS A 43 25.22 -30.00 6.37
N GLN A 44 26.48 -29.85 5.96
CA GLN A 44 27.12 -28.53 5.82
C GLN A 44 26.46 -27.72 4.70
N LEU A 45 26.16 -28.35 3.55
CA LEU A 45 25.45 -27.72 2.44
C LEU A 45 24.01 -27.33 2.81
N ALA A 46 23.31 -28.17 3.57
CA ALA A 46 21.98 -27.84 4.08
C ALA A 46 22.04 -26.66 5.06
N LEU A 47 23.07 -26.59 5.90
CA LEU A 47 23.29 -25.48 6.82
C LEU A 47 23.55 -24.18 6.06
N SER A 48 24.46 -24.17 5.07
CA SER A 48 24.74 -22.97 4.28
C SER A 48 23.50 -22.50 3.53
N SER A 49 22.79 -23.42 2.88
CA SER A 49 21.53 -23.11 2.18
C SER A 49 20.49 -22.51 3.14
N SER A 50 20.39 -23.03 4.37
CA SER A 50 19.46 -22.48 5.36
C SER A 50 19.82 -21.07 5.82
N ILE A 51 21.12 -20.74 5.86
CA ILE A 51 21.61 -19.40 6.19
C ILE A 51 21.29 -18.45 5.04
N ASP A 52 21.56 -18.86 3.80
CA ASP A 52 21.31 -18.05 2.60
C ASP A 52 19.81 -17.75 2.44
N LEU A 53 18.95 -18.77 2.57
CA LEU A 53 17.49 -18.60 2.59
C LEU A 53 17.05 -17.67 3.73
N GLY A 54 17.66 -17.79 4.91
CA GLY A 54 17.38 -16.91 6.03
C GLY A 54 17.76 -15.45 5.76
N GLN A 55 18.81 -15.20 4.98
CA GLN A 55 19.19 -13.85 4.54
C GLN A 55 18.22 -13.30 3.51
N GLU A 56 17.80 -14.13 2.54
CA GLU A 56 16.84 -13.73 1.50
C GLU A 56 15.48 -13.38 2.11
N VAL A 57 14.99 -14.18 3.06
CA VAL A 57 13.74 -13.90 3.78
C VAL A 57 13.83 -12.54 4.48
N LYS A 58 14.94 -12.24 5.18
CA LYS A 58 15.12 -10.94 5.83
C LYS A 58 15.18 -9.79 4.83
N ALA A 59 15.83 -9.98 3.69
CA ALA A 59 15.90 -8.97 2.64
C ALA A 59 14.50 -8.69 2.06
N LEU A 60 13.72 -9.73 1.79
CA LEU A 60 12.34 -9.62 1.32
C LEU A 60 11.42 -8.96 2.36
N GLU A 61 11.55 -9.31 3.64
CA GLU A 61 10.81 -8.66 4.73
C GLU A 61 11.10 -7.16 4.79
N SER A 62 12.37 -6.76 4.62
CA SER A 62 12.77 -5.35 4.56
C SER A 62 12.15 -4.64 3.37
N GLN A 63 12.16 -5.24 2.18
CA GLN A 63 11.56 -4.66 0.97
C GLN A 63 10.04 -4.51 1.11
N ILE A 64 9.36 -5.51 1.68
CA ILE A 64 7.92 -5.44 1.97
C ILE A 64 7.63 -4.29 2.93
N HIS A 65 8.46 -4.11 3.96
CA HIS A 65 8.32 -3.02 4.90
C HIS A 65 8.47 -1.65 4.22
N GLU A 66 9.48 -1.49 3.37
CA GLU A 66 9.71 -0.25 2.61
C GLU A 66 8.54 0.06 1.66
N LEU A 67 8.09 -0.93 0.88
CA LEU A 67 6.93 -0.80 0.01
C LEU A 67 5.67 -0.41 0.78
N LYS A 68 5.48 -0.93 1.99
CA LYS A 68 4.35 -0.58 2.86
C LYS A 68 4.43 0.88 3.31
N LEU A 69 5.61 1.37 3.68
CA LEU A 69 5.82 2.78 4.04
C LEU A 69 5.55 3.70 2.85
N VAL A 70 6.03 3.33 1.66
CA VAL A 70 5.78 4.09 0.42
C VAL A 70 4.28 4.13 0.11
N ASN A 71 3.58 2.99 0.18
CA ASN A 71 2.14 2.95 -0.04
C ASN A 71 1.38 3.83 0.97
N GLN A 72 1.72 3.79 2.25
CA GLN A 72 1.11 4.65 3.26
C GLN A 72 1.33 6.14 2.94
N ARG A 73 2.53 6.51 2.48
CA ARG A 73 2.83 7.89 2.08
C ARG A 73 1.98 8.33 0.89
N LEU A 74 1.88 7.50 -0.15
CA LEU A 74 1.05 7.80 -1.32
C LEU A 74 -0.43 7.90 -0.95
N GLU A 75 -0.91 7.03 -0.07
CA GLU A 75 -2.31 7.04 0.40
C GLU A 75 -2.63 8.34 1.16
N LEU A 76 -1.70 8.80 2.01
CA LEU A 76 -1.83 10.10 2.67
C LEU A 76 -1.85 11.25 1.66
N GLU A 77 -0.93 11.26 0.71
CA GLU A 77 -0.86 12.29 -0.33
C GLU A 77 -2.14 12.33 -1.19
N LEU A 78 -2.65 11.17 -1.59
CA LEU A 78 -3.92 11.05 -2.29
C LEU A 78 -5.08 11.56 -1.43
N SER A 79 -5.10 11.25 -0.13
CA SER A 79 -6.15 11.71 0.78
C SER A 79 -6.15 13.24 0.93
N GLU A 80 -4.97 13.86 0.97
CA GLU A 80 -4.82 15.31 1.05
C GLU A 80 -5.22 15.99 -0.25
N LEU A 81 -4.78 15.46 -1.39
CA LEU A 81 -5.18 15.94 -2.71
C LEU A 81 -6.69 15.81 -2.92
N ASN A 82 -7.29 14.70 -2.48
CA ASN A 82 -8.73 14.49 -2.61
C ASN A 82 -9.54 15.48 -1.75
N LYS A 83 -9.10 15.75 -0.51
CA LYS A 83 -9.72 16.80 0.33
C LYS A 83 -9.62 18.18 -0.29
N LYS A 84 -8.46 18.54 -0.84
CA LYS A 84 -8.29 19.82 -1.55
C LYS A 84 -9.19 19.88 -2.79
N SER A 85 -9.23 18.80 -3.57
CA SER A 85 -10.06 18.70 -4.77
C SER A 85 -11.54 18.80 -4.45
N SER A 86 -12.03 18.16 -3.38
CA SER A 86 -13.44 18.21 -2.99
C SER A 86 -13.85 19.62 -2.53
N LEU A 87 -12.98 20.30 -1.77
CA LEU A 87 -13.21 21.70 -1.39
C LEU A 87 -13.28 22.62 -2.62
N LEU A 88 -12.36 22.46 -3.58
CA LEU A 88 -12.38 23.24 -4.83
C LEU A 88 -13.63 22.96 -5.67
N PHE A 89 -14.10 21.71 -5.69
CA PHE A 89 -15.34 21.35 -6.39
C PHE A 89 -16.56 22.04 -5.76
N ILE A 90 -16.69 22.01 -4.43
CA ILE A 90 -17.78 22.69 -3.72
C ILE A 90 -17.73 24.20 -3.95
N LEU A 91 -16.54 24.80 -3.89
CA LEU A 91 -16.35 26.24 -4.13
C LEU A 91 -16.77 26.63 -5.55
N SER A 92 -16.39 25.82 -6.55
CA SER A 92 -16.77 26.03 -7.95
C SER A 92 -18.28 25.88 -8.15
N LEU A 93 -18.90 24.87 -7.53
CA LEU A 93 -20.35 24.68 -7.59
C LEU A 93 -21.12 25.89 -7.04
N LEU A 94 -20.67 26.42 -5.89
CA LEU A 94 -21.26 27.61 -5.28
C LEU A 94 -21.10 28.84 -6.19
N ALA A 95 -19.93 29.03 -6.80
CA ALA A 95 -19.71 30.11 -7.75
C ALA A 95 -20.69 30.02 -8.94
N THR A 96 -20.89 28.83 -9.51
CA THR A 96 -21.83 28.63 -10.62
C THR A 96 -23.27 28.96 -10.22
N ILE A 97 -23.70 28.56 -9.01
CA ILE A 97 -25.04 28.86 -8.50
C ILE A 97 -25.20 30.37 -8.30
N LEU A 98 -24.21 31.03 -7.69
CA LEU A 98 -24.22 32.48 -7.46
C LEU A 98 -24.25 33.26 -8.77
N LEU A 99 -23.50 32.83 -9.79
CA LEU A 99 -23.57 33.41 -11.13
C LEU A 99 -24.97 33.27 -11.74
N GLY A 100 -25.56 32.08 -11.69
CA GLY A 100 -26.89 31.85 -12.24
C GLY A 100 -27.96 32.73 -11.60
N ILE A 101 -27.97 32.82 -10.27
CA ILE A 101 -28.91 33.68 -9.53
C ILE A 101 -28.59 35.16 -9.78
N GLY A 102 -27.32 35.55 -9.70
CA GLY A 102 -26.88 36.94 -9.86
C GLY A 102 -27.20 37.50 -11.24
N VAL A 103 -26.95 36.73 -12.30
CA VAL A 103 -27.33 37.10 -13.68
C VAL A 103 -28.84 37.25 -13.78
N ASN A 104 -29.62 36.31 -13.23
CA ASN A 104 -31.08 36.38 -13.27
C ASN A 104 -31.64 37.62 -12.53
N ILE A 105 -31.05 38.02 -11.41
CA ILE A 105 -31.43 39.23 -10.68
C ILE A 105 -31.01 40.50 -11.44
N ALA A 106 -29.78 40.54 -11.96
CA ALA A 106 -29.28 41.68 -12.71
C ALA A 106 -30.08 41.94 -14.00
N THR A 107 -30.62 40.89 -14.62
CA THR A 107 -31.48 41.02 -15.81
C THR A 107 -32.92 41.38 -15.48
N SER A 108 -33.49 40.85 -14.39
CA SER A 108 -34.89 41.10 -14.01
C SER A 108 -35.11 42.44 -13.28
N SER A 109 -34.11 42.91 -12.52
CA SER A 109 -34.14 44.17 -11.80
C SER A 109 -32.81 44.92 -11.95
N PRO A 110 -32.57 45.59 -13.09
CA PRO A 110 -31.25 46.15 -13.44
C PRO A 110 -30.80 47.32 -12.55
N ASN A 111 -31.73 48.01 -11.88
CA ASN A 111 -31.41 49.04 -10.89
C ASN A 111 -31.05 48.46 -9.51
N ASP A 112 -31.26 47.16 -9.30
CA ASP A 112 -30.85 46.49 -8.07
C ASP A 112 -29.38 46.05 -8.18
N TRP A 113 -28.54 46.74 -7.41
CA TRP A 113 -27.11 46.49 -7.29
C TRP A 113 -26.76 45.11 -6.72
N THR A 114 -27.69 44.43 -6.04
CA THR A 114 -27.44 43.12 -5.40
C THR A 114 -27.05 42.03 -6.40
N GLY A 115 -27.67 41.99 -7.58
CA GLY A 115 -27.32 41.03 -8.64
C GLY A 115 -25.89 41.20 -9.14
N TRP A 116 -25.44 42.45 -9.30
CA TRP A 116 -24.08 42.76 -9.72
C TRP A 116 -23.03 42.35 -8.68
N ILE A 117 -23.31 42.54 -7.39
CA ILE A 117 -22.42 42.07 -6.31
C ILE A 117 -22.29 40.55 -6.31
N MET A 118 -23.39 39.83 -6.52
CA MET A 118 -23.37 38.36 -6.61
C MET A 118 -22.53 37.85 -7.78
N ILE A 119 -22.61 38.52 -8.94
CA ILE A 119 -21.79 38.16 -10.11
C ILE A 119 -20.30 38.39 -9.83
N VAL A 120 -19.94 39.57 -9.32
CA VAL A 120 -18.54 39.94 -9.04
C VAL A 120 -17.94 39.00 -7.99
N SER A 121 -18.67 38.72 -6.90
CA SER A 121 -18.19 37.80 -5.86
C SER A 121 -18.00 36.38 -6.39
N ALA A 122 -18.90 35.90 -7.25
CA ALA A 122 -18.75 34.58 -7.87
C ALA A 122 -17.52 34.49 -8.79
N CYS A 123 -17.25 35.53 -9.59
CA CYS A 123 -16.03 35.61 -10.40
C CYS A 123 -14.77 35.59 -9.54
N ILE A 124 -14.75 36.32 -8.41
CA ILE A 124 -13.61 36.31 -7.47
C ILE A 124 -13.39 34.90 -6.90
N ILE A 125 -14.46 34.24 -6.48
CA ILE A 125 -14.41 32.86 -5.95
C ILE A 125 -13.82 31.90 -7.01
N GLU A 126 -14.23 32.04 -8.26
CA GLU A 126 -13.77 31.18 -9.35
C GLU A 126 -12.29 31.41 -9.70
N VAL A 127 -11.84 32.66 -9.67
CA VAL A 127 -10.41 33.01 -9.81
C VAL A 127 -9.59 32.41 -8.66
N ILE A 128 -10.07 32.51 -7.42
CA ILE A 128 -9.39 31.92 -6.26
C ILE A 128 -9.35 30.39 -6.38
N ALA A 129 -10.45 29.75 -6.80
CA ALA A 129 -10.48 28.30 -7.05
C ALA A 129 -9.48 27.90 -8.12
N PHE A 130 -9.39 28.66 -9.21
CA PHE A 130 -8.47 28.38 -10.32
C PHE A 130 -7.00 28.49 -9.88
N LEU A 131 -6.63 29.55 -9.15
CA LEU A 131 -5.28 29.75 -8.63
C LEU A 131 -4.91 28.71 -7.56
N SER A 132 -5.89 28.20 -6.81
CA SER A 132 -5.70 27.21 -5.76
C SER A 132 -5.64 25.77 -6.28
N ARG A 133 -5.85 25.54 -7.59
CA ARG A 133 -5.71 24.20 -8.17
C ARG A 133 -4.24 23.76 -8.07
N PRO A 134 -3.97 22.57 -7.49
CA PRO A 134 -2.61 22.06 -7.48
C PRO A 134 -2.13 21.86 -8.92
N GLN A 135 -1.08 22.57 -9.32
CA GLN A 135 -0.41 22.32 -10.60
C GLN A 135 0.20 20.92 -10.52
N LYS A 136 -0.17 20.04 -11.46
CA LYS A 136 0.54 18.78 -11.64
C LYS A 136 2.00 19.12 -11.94
N GLY A 137 2.90 18.72 -11.04
CA GLY A 137 4.33 18.87 -11.24
C GLY A 137 4.75 18.25 -12.57
N LYS A 138 5.57 18.98 -13.32
CA LYS A 138 6.48 18.39 -14.31
C LYS A 138 7.58 17.63 -13.58
#